data_AF-A0A7S0IWU6-F1
#
_entry.id   AF-A0A7S0IWU6-F1
#
_cell.length_a   1.000
_cell.length_b   1.000
_cell.length_c   1.000
_cell.angle_alpha   90.00
_cell.angle_beta   90.00
_cell.angle_gamma   90.00
#
_symmetry.space_group_name_H-M   'P 1'
#
loop_
_entity.id
_entity.type
_entity.pdbx_description
1 polymer ?
#
loop_
_entity_poly.entity_id
_entity_poly.type
_entity_poly.pdbx_seq_one_letter_code
_entity_poly.pdbx_strand_id
1 'polypeptide(L)'
;WCKRVYVATGNVTVEAAAQDNANDVLSNSAALLAALVSTAAPALWAVDPVGAVLISAYIIRSWALTAHEQMEFLIGRAAEREFLDVVREMAEIHDPAACLDVVRAYHFGQRFLVEIEIVMGEETPLR
;
A
#
# COMPACT_ATOMS: atom_id res chain seq x y z
N TRP A 1 -13.75 11.68 5.04
CA TRP A 1 -14.40 10.35 4.95
C TRP A 1 -13.36 9.24 4.79
N CYS A 2 -12.50 9.27 3.77
CA CYS A 2 -11.48 8.24 3.52
C CYS A 2 -10.60 7.93 4.75
N LYS A 3 -10.04 8.94 5.44
CA LYS A 3 -9.29 8.74 6.70
C LYS A 3 -10.07 7.94 7.76
N ARG A 4 -11.37 8.17 7.88
CA ARG A 4 -12.22 7.51 8.88
C ARG A 4 -12.48 6.04 8.50
N VAL A 5 -12.61 5.76 7.21
CA VAL A 5 -12.77 4.38 6.68
C VAL A 5 -11.45 3.62 6.76
N TYR A 6 -10.32 4.27 6.49
CA TYR A 6 -8.99 3.70 6.69
C TYR A 6 -8.76 3.27 8.14
N VAL A 7 -9.01 4.16 9.11
CA VAL A 7 -8.86 3.84 10.54
C VAL A 7 -9.74 2.64 10.96
N ALA A 8 -10.87 2.44 10.30
CA ALA A 8 -11.77 1.33 10.59
C ALA A 8 -11.41 0.01 9.88
N THR A 9 -10.71 0.04 8.74
CA THR A 9 -10.52 -1.13 7.87
C THR A 9 -9.06 -1.49 7.59
N GLY A 10 -8.11 -0.59 7.85
CA GLY A 10 -6.70 -0.76 7.48
C GLY A 10 -6.46 -0.82 5.96
N ASN A 11 -7.45 -0.42 5.15
CA ASN A 11 -7.37 -0.56 3.70
C ASN A 11 -6.45 0.50 3.07
N VAL A 12 -5.27 0.07 2.62
CA VAL A 12 -4.23 0.94 2.03
C VAL A 12 -4.69 1.67 0.76
N THR A 13 -5.64 1.10 0.01
CA THR A 13 -6.20 1.76 -1.19
C THR A 13 -7.05 2.98 -0.79
N VAL A 14 -7.78 2.88 0.32
CA VAL A 14 -8.57 4.01 0.85
C VAL A 14 -7.65 5.08 1.44
N GLU A 15 -6.51 4.69 2.01
CA GLU A 15 -5.47 5.62 2.45
C GLU A 15 -4.85 6.39 1.28
N ALA A 16 -4.45 5.69 0.22
CA ALA A 16 -3.92 6.32 -1.00
C ALA A 16 -4.95 7.31 -1.59
N ALA A 17 -6.22 6.94 -1.66
CA ALA A 17 -7.29 7.84 -2.11
C ALA A 17 -7.50 9.04 -1.16
N ALA A 18 -7.24 8.89 0.14
CA ALA A 18 -7.29 10.01 1.09
C ALA A 18 -6.14 11.00 0.87
N GLN A 19 -4.93 10.48 0.61
CA GLN A 19 -3.74 11.29 0.30
C GLN A 19 -3.90 12.04 -1.02
N ASP A 20 -4.41 11.36 -2.05
CA ASP A 20 -4.73 11.96 -3.36
C ASP A 20 -5.68 13.15 -3.23
N ASN A 21 -6.83 12.97 -2.58
CA ASN A 21 -7.78 14.05 -2.33
C ASN A 21 -7.16 15.23 -1.53
N ALA A 22 -6.23 14.97 -0.61
CA ALA A 22 -5.54 16.02 0.12
C ALA A 22 -4.57 16.80 -0.77
N ASN A 23 -3.84 16.08 -1.64
CA ASN A 23 -2.96 16.69 -2.63
C ASN A 23 -3.74 17.56 -3.62
N ASP A 24 -4.94 17.14 -4.03
CA ASP A 24 -5.84 17.92 -4.89
C ASP A 24 -6.32 19.21 -4.23
N VAL A 25 -6.69 19.17 -2.94
CA VAL A 25 -7.05 20.38 -2.21
C VAL A 25 -5.87 21.35 -2.14
N LEU A 26 -4.66 20.83 -1.90
CA LEU A 26 -3.45 21.64 -1.78
C LEU A 26 -3.04 22.28 -3.11
N SER A 27 -3.04 21.52 -4.20
CA SER A 27 -2.70 22.01 -5.54
C SER A 27 -3.69 23.05 -6.03
N ASN A 28 -5.00 22.81 -5.87
CA ASN A 28 -6.05 23.77 -6.27
C ASN A 28 -6.02 25.05 -5.42
N SER A 29 -5.78 24.93 -4.11
CA SER A 29 -5.64 26.10 -3.23
C SER A 29 -4.43 26.94 -3.61
N ALA A 30 -3.31 26.31 -3.95
CA ALA A 30 -2.12 27.01 -4.39
C ALA A 30 -2.32 27.70 -5.75
N ALA A 31 -3.01 27.07 -6.69
CA ALA A 31 -3.37 27.68 -7.97
C ALA A 31 -4.26 28.93 -7.79
N LEU A 32 -5.22 28.89 -6.86
CA LEU A 32 -6.04 30.06 -6.50
C LEU A 32 -5.21 31.18 -5.87
N LEU A 33 -4.30 30.85 -4.95
CA LEU A 33 -3.41 31.82 -4.33
C LEU A 33 -2.47 32.47 -5.36
N ALA A 34 -1.93 31.68 -6.29
CA ALA A 34 -1.13 32.17 -7.39
C ALA A 34 -1.91 33.15 -8.28
N ALA A 35 -3.15 32.81 -8.65
CA ALA A 35 -4.01 33.70 -9.44
C ALA A 35 -4.32 35.03 -8.71
N LEU A 36 -4.55 34.97 -7.39
CA LEU A 36 -4.76 36.15 -6.55
C LEU A 36 -3.51 37.03 -6.46
N VAL A 37 -2.33 36.43 -6.26
CA VAL A 37 -1.07 37.18 -6.18
C VAL A 37 -0.73 37.81 -7.53
N SER A 38 -0.94 37.08 -8.63
CA SER A 38 -0.72 37.59 -10.00
C SER A 38 -1.58 38.81 -10.32
N THR A 39 -2.85 38.81 -9.87
CA THR A 39 -3.76 39.95 -10.06
C THR A 39 -3.48 41.12 -9.12
N ALA A 40 -3.06 40.87 -7.88
CA ALA A 40 -2.82 41.91 -6.88
C ALA A 40 -1.42 42.56 -6.96
N ALA A 41 -0.41 41.83 -7.42
CA ALA A 41 0.97 42.28 -7.47
C ALA A 41 1.70 41.77 -8.73
N PRO A 42 1.51 42.43 -9.89
CA PRO A 42 2.14 42.03 -11.16
C PRO A 42 3.68 41.99 -11.12
N ALA A 43 4.29 42.74 -10.20
CA ALA A 43 5.74 42.73 -9.97
C ALA A 43 6.27 41.39 -9.42
N LEU A 44 5.40 40.54 -8.87
CA LEU A 44 5.72 39.24 -8.28
C LEU A 44 5.45 38.06 -9.23
N TRP A 45 5.51 38.27 -10.54
CA TRP A 45 5.26 37.28 -11.58
C TRP A 45 6.04 35.96 -11.43
N ALA A 46 7.23 36.00 -10.82
CA ALA A 46 8.08 34.81 -10.62
C ALA A 46 7.64 33.92 -9.44
N VAL A 47 6.74 34.39 -8.57
CA VAL A 47 6.28 33.64 -7.39
C VAL A 47 5.42 32.43 -7.80
N ASP A 48 4.58 32.60 -8.82
CA ASP A 48 3.73 31.53 -9.36
C ASP A 48 4.54 30.33 -9.92
N PRO A 49 5.46 30.51 -10.89
CA PRO A 49 6.23 29.38 -11.42
C PRO A 49 7.13 28.71 -10.38
N VAL A 50 7.70 29.46 -9.43
CA VAL A 50 8.50 28.89 -8.33
C VAL A 50 7.62 28.09 -7.37
N GLY A 51 6.46 28.62 -6.98
CA GLY A 51 5.49 27.93 -6.13
C GLY A 51 4.97 26.65 -6.79
N ALA A 52 4.66 26.71 -8.09
CA ALA A 52 4.22 25.56 -8.87
C ALA A 52 5.28 24.44 -8.91
N VAL A 53 6.55 24.77 -9.12
CA VAL A 53 7.65 23.79 -9.10
C VAL A 53 7.81 23.14 -7.71
N LEU A 54 7.76 23.93 -6.63
CA LEU A 54 7.90 23.41 -5.27
C LEU A 54 6.76 22.44 -4.90
N ILE A 55 5.52 22.80 -5.25
CA ILE A 55 4.34 21.95 -4.99
C ILE A 55 4.39 20.70 -5.86
N SER A 56 4.77 20.83 -7.13
CA SER A 56 4.91 19.68 -8.02
C SER A 56 5.95 18.70 -7.50
N ALA A 57 7.10 19.19 -7.04
CA ALA A 57 8.15 18.36 -6.43
C ALA A 57 7.66 17.66 -5.14
N TYR A 58 6.89 18.36 -4.30
CA TYR A 58 6.28 17.79 -3.10
C TYR A 58 5.30 16.65 -3.45
N ILE A 59 4.39 16.88 -4.40
CA ILE A 59 3.41 15.89 -4.85
C ILE A 59 4.14 14.67 -5.43
N ILE A 60 5.10 14.87 -6.34
CA ILE A 60 5.89 13.78 -6.94
C ILE A 60 6.58 12.95 -5.84
N ARG A 61 7.20 13.59 -4.86
CA ARG A 61 7.85 12.89 -3.75
C ARG A 61 6.85 12.08 -2.92
N SER A 62 5.70 12.66 -2.60
CA SER A 62 4.64 11.96 -1.86
C SER A 62 4.17 10.72 -2.62
N TRP A 63 3.88 10.86 -3.91
CA TRP A 63 3.44 9.75 -4.75
C TRP A 63 4.52 8.68 -4.96
N ALA A 64 5.79 9.06 -5.05
CA ALA A 64 6.88 8.11 -5.17
C ALA A 64 6.99 7.22 -3.91
N LEU A 65 6.81 7.78 -2.72
CA LEU A 65 6.80 7.01 -1.47
C LEU A 65 5.58 6.08 -1.40
N THR A 66 4.38 6.59 -1.66
CA THR A 66 3.16 5.77 -1.68
C THR A 66 3.25 4.66 -2.73
N ALA A 67 3.78 4.96 -3.92
CA ALA A 67 3.97 3.96 -4.98
C ALA A 67 4.97 2.87 -4.59
N HIS A 68 6.04 3.22 -3.87
CA HIS A 68 6.98 2.24 -3.35
C HIS A 68 6.29 1.26 -2.38
N GLU A 69 5.51 1.76 -1.42
CA GLU A 69 4.74 0.93 -0.48
C GLU A 69 3.72 0.04 -1.22
N GLN A 70 3.00 0.59 -2.20
CA GLN A 70 2.05 -0.19 -3.00
C GLN A 70 2.74 -1.26 -3.86
N MET A 71 3.96 -0.98 -4.32
CA MET A 71 4.74 -1.91 -5.13
C MET A 71 5.20 -3.13 -4.31
N GLU A 72 5.46 -2.99 -3.00
CA GLU A 72 5.76 -4.12 -2.13
C GLU A 72 4.59 -5.13 -2.05
N PHE A 73 3.34 -4.64 -2.09
CA PHE A 73 2.15 -5.50 -2.15
C PHE A 73 1.94 -6.18 -3.51
N LEU A 74 2.47 -5.60 -4.60
CA LEU A 74 2.33 -6.11 -5.97
C LEU A 74 3.43 -7.11 -6.36
N ILE A 75 4.64 -6.93 -5.84
CA ILE A 75 5.78 -7.82 -6.13
C ILE A 75 5.60 -9.20 -5.46
N GLY A 76 4.59 -9.37 -4.61
CA GLY A 76 4.38 -10.62 -3.89
C GLY A 76 5.47 -10.85 -2.87
N ARG A 77 5.85 -9.79 -2.14
CA ARG A 77 6.81 -9.89 -1.04
C ARG A 77 6.38 -11.03 -0.11
N ALA A 78 7.34 -11.85 0.30
CA ALA A 78 7.07 -12.92 1.26
C ALA A 78 6.55 -12.33 2.57
N ALA A 79 5.57 -13.01 3.17
CA ALA A 79 5.05 -12.65 4.48
C ALA A 79 6.18 -12.68 5.53
N GLU A 80 5.98 -11.94 6.62
CA GLU A 80 6.88 -11.97 7.77
C GLU A 80 6.98 -13.39 8.36
N ARG A 81 8.12 -13.72 8.95
CA ARG A 81 8.39 -15.07 9.48
C ARG A 81 7.39 -15.44 10.56
N GLU A 82 7.01 -14.47 11.38
CA GLU A 82 6.02 -14.59 12.43
C GLU A 82 4.66 -15.06 11.89
N PHE A 83 4.25 -14.57 10.71
CA PHE A 83 3.02 -15.04 10.06
C PHE A 83 3.17 -16.47 9.52
N LEU A 84 4.33 -16.81 8.93
CA LEU A 84 4.62 -18.16 8.44
C LEU A 84 4.60 -19.18 9.58
N ASP A 85 5.13 -18.83 10.75
CA ASP A 85 5.15 -19.69 11.93
C ASP A 85 3.74 -19.98 12.44
N VAL A 86 2.87 -18.96 12.48
CA VAL A 86 1.44 -19.14 12.86
C VAL A 86 0.72 -20.04 11.86
N VAL A 87 0.95 -19.85 10.55
CA VAL A 87 0.36 -20.70 9.50
C VAL A 87 0.82 -22.15 9.66
N ARG A 88 2.11 -22.36 9.93
CA ARG A 88 2.69 -23.68 10.16
C ARG A 88 2.06 -24.35 11.38
N GLU A 89 1.98 -23.65 12.50
CA GLU A 89 1.35 -24.16 13.72
C GLU A 89 -0.11 -24.55 13.47
N MET A 90 -0.88 -23.70 12.77
CA MET A 90 -2.27 -24.02 12.41
C MET A 90 -2.38 -25.28 11.55
N ALA A 91 -1.47 -25.47 10.59
CA ALA A 91 -1.45 -26.65 9.74
C ALA A 91 -1.08 -27.93 10.52
N GLU A 92 -0.08 -27.87 11.40
CA GLU A 92 0.33 -28.98 12.27
C GLU A 92 -0.76 -29.37 13.28
N ILE A 93 -1.52 -28.40 13.79
CA ILE A 93 -2.68 -28.66 14.68
C ILE A 93 -3.83 -29.32 13.90
N HIS A 94 -4.06 -28.91 12.65
CA HIS A 94 -5.16 -29.44 11.84
C HIS A 94 -4.95 -30.92 11.48
N ASP A 95 -3.73 -31.29 11.10
CA ASP A 95 -3.35 -32.67 10.85
C ASP A 95 -1.97 -32.97 11.47
N PRO A 96 -1.94 -33.54 12.69
CA PRO A 96 -0.70 -33.90 13.37
C PRO A 96 0.12 -34.99 12.65
N ALA A 97 -0.49 -35.72 11.70
CA ALA A 97 0.18 -36.76 10.93
C ALA A 97 0.74 -36.23 9.58
N ALA A 98 0.33 -35.04 9.16
CA ALA A 98 0.83 -34.38 7.96
C ALA A 98 2.25 -33.85 8.19
N CYS A 99 3.21 -34.35 7.42
CA CYS A 99 4.57 -33.79 7.42
C CYS A 99 4.63 -32.61 6.43
N LEU A 100 4.83 -31.41 6.95
CA LEU A 100 4.97 -30.19 6.14
C LEU A 100 6.38 -30.10 5.56
N ASP A 101 6.50 -30.03 4.23
CA ASP A 101 7.80 -29.83 3.56
C ASP A 101 8.11 -28.34 3.45
N VAL A 102 7.22 -27.59 2.80
CA VAL A 102 7.40 -26.16 2.57
C VAL A 102 6.12 -25.37 2.85
N VAL A 103 6.26 -24.28 3.61
CA VAL A 103 5.21 -23.28 3.84
C VAL A 103 5.66 -21.96 3.24
N ARG A 104 4.88 -21.44 2.30
CA ARG A 104 5.11 -20.13 1.68
C ARG A 104 3.87 -19.28 1.83
N ALA A 105 4.07 -17.99 2.10
CA ALA A 105 3.01 -17.01 2.04
C ALA A 105 3.53 -15.75 1.36
N TYR A 106 2.76 -15.24 0.41
CA TYR A 106 3.10 -14.07 -0.38
C TYR A 106 1.95 -13.07 -0.32
N HIS A 107 2.29 -11.78 -0.31
CA HIS A 107 1.29 -10.72 -0.43
C HIS A 107 0.55 -10.84 -1.77
N PHE A 108 -0.78 -10.84 -1.72
CA PHE A 108 -1.69 -10.72 -2.85
C PHE A 108 -2.61 -9.52 -2.60
N GLY A 109 -2.09 -8.34 -2.89
CA GLY A 109 -2.69 -7.08 -2.48
C GLY A 109 -2.72 -6.95 -0.95
N GLN A 110 -3.92 -6.77 -0.37
CA GLN A 110 -4.11 -6.66 1.09
C GLN A 110 -4.24 -8.01 1.80
N ARG A 111 -4.23 -9.11 1.06
CA ARG A 111 -4.37 -10.48 1.59
C ARG A 111 -3.08 -11.25 1.40
N PHE A 112 -3.00 -12.43 2.00
CA PHE A 112 -1.94 -13.38 1.75
C PHE A 112 -2.46 -14.54 0.90
N LEU A 113 -1.66 -14.95 -0.09
CA LEU A 113 -1.78 -16.25 -0.73
C LEU A 113 -0.84 -17.20 0.01
N VAL A 114 -1.38 -18.28 0.56
CA VAL A 114 -0.63 -19.27 1.33
C VAL A 114 -0.57 -20.57 0.53
N GLU A 115 0.64 -21.07 0.33
CA GLU A 115 0.93 -22.33 -0.33
C GLU A 115 1.61 -23.27 0.68
N ILE A 116 1.02 -24.44 0.88
CA ILE A 116 1.50 -25.45 1.83
C ILE A 116 1.74 -26.74 1.05
N GLU A 117 2.97 -27.22 1.08
CA GLU A 117 3.37 -28.50 0.52
C GLU A 117 3.41 -29.54 1.64
N ILE A 118 2.58 -30.59 1.51
CA ILE A 118 2.43 -31.65 2.50
C ILE A 118 2.95 -32.95 1.90
N VAL A 119 3.82 -33.63 2.63
CA VAL A 119 4.27 -34.99 2.32
C VAL A 119 3.20 -35.97 2.79
N MET A 120 2.59 -36.67 1.83
CA MET A 120 1.61 -37.72 2.10
C MET A 120 2.24 -39.11 1.91
N GLY A 121 1.76 -40.10 2.66
CA GLY A 121 2.18 -41.49 2.48
C GLY A 121 1.64 -42.06 1.16
N GLU A 122 2.36 -43.03 0.57
CA GLU A 122 1.98 -43.65 -0.72
C GLU A 122 0.57 -44.26 -0.71
N GLU A 123 0.12 -44.76 0.44
CA GLU A 123 -1.19 -45.39 0.63
C GLU A 123 -2.33 -44.38 0.86
N THR A 124 -2.06 -43.07 0.79
CA THR A 124 -3.07 -42.03 1.04
C THR A 124 -4.00 -41.90 -0.17
N PRO A 125 -5.30 -42.28 -0.06
CA PRO A 125 -6.20 -42.20 -1.19
C PRO A 125 -6.64 -40.75 -1.47
N LEU A 126 -6.54 -40.30 -2.72
CA LEU A 126 -7.19 -39.08 -3.20
C LEU A 126 -8.70 -39.33 -3.26
N ARG A 127 -9.45 -38.74 -2.33
CA ARG A 127 -10.92 -38.81 -2.27
C ARG A 127 -11.56 -37.46 -2.52
#